data_AF-A0A1H0UI90-F1
#
_entry.id   AF-A0A1H0UI90-F1
#
_cell.length_a   1.000
_cell.length_b   1.000
_cell.length_c   1.000
_cell.angle_alpha   90.00
_cell.angle_beta   90.00
_cell.angle_gamma   90.00
#
_symmetry.space_group_name_H-M   'P 1'
#
loop_
_entity.id
_entity.type
_entity.pdbx_description
1 polymer ?
#
loop_
_entity_poly.entity_id
_entity_poly.type
_entity_poly.pdbx_seq_one_letter_code
_entity_poly.pdbx_strand_id
1 'polypeptide(L)'
;MPISFFTSVSSVRNSGFAGQNMGGALIGICGLFIGGSLLIPPLRKMYKKLPWLYSLIKIFYVNLIILSVGLIILNMGYQVKDDARHAKFFILMIVQIVVCRIAMCIYFNLKPVKYIEER
;
A
#
# COMPACT_ATOMS: atom_id res chain seq x y z
N MET A 1 0.54 -2.41 -7.46
CA MET A 1 0.02 -1.98 -8.79
C MET A 1 -1.44 -1.60 -8.64
N PRO A 2 -1.85 -0.36 -8.97
CA PRO A 2 -3.24 0.08 -8.83
C PRO A 2 -4.20 -0.76 -9.69
N ILE A 3 -3.76 -1.22 -10.87
CA ILE A 3 -4.56 -2.06 -11.78
C ILE A 3 -4.93 -3.40 -11.11
N SER A 4 -3.95 -4.07 -10.48
CA SER A 4 -4.18 -5.33 -9.77
C SER A 4 -5.16 -5.20 -8.61
N PHE A 5 -5.18 -4.06 -7.92
CA PHE A 5 -6.16 -3.80 -6.87
C PHE A 5 -7.58 -3.72 -7.43
N PHE A 6 -7.79 -2.96 -8.52
CA PHE A 6 -9.11 -2.85 -9.14
C PHE A 6 -9.62 -4.19 -9.69
N THR A 7 -8.76 -5.00 -10.30
CA THR A 7 -9.13 -6.33 -10.78
C THR A 7 -9.52 -7.26 -9.63
N SER A 8 -8.79 -7.21 -8.50
CA SER A 8 -9.10 -8.03 -7.33
C SER A 8 -10.40 -7.60 -6.64
N VAL A 9 -10.64 -6.29 -6.49
CA VAL A 9 -11.89 -5.77 -5.93
C VAL A 9 -13.08 -6.12 -6.83
N SER A 10 -12.94 -5.97 -8.16
CA SER A 10 -13.98 -6.36 -9.13
C SER A 10 -14.26 -7.86 -9.06
N SER A 11 -13.22 -8.68 -8.97
CA SER A 11 -13.35 -10.14 -8.85
C SER A 11 -14.05 -10.56 -7.56
N VAL A 12 -13.69 -9.99 -6.40
CA VAL A 12 -14.34 -10.27 -5.11
C VAL A 12 -15.80 -9.84 -5.12
N ARG A 13 -16.10 -8.68 -5.71
CA ARG A 13 -17.48 -8.18 -5.83
C ARG A 13 -18.35 -9.06 -6.72
N ASN A 14 -17.84 -9.49 -7.87
CA ASN A 14 -18.61 -10.29 -8.83
C ASN A 14 -18.73 -11.75 -8.40
N SER A 15 -17.72 -12.29 -7.73
CA SER A 15 -17.76 -13.67 -7.23
C SER A 15 -18.55 -13.83 -5.94
N GLY A 16 -18.63 -12.77 -5.11
CA GLY A 16 -19.24 -12.87 -3.78
C GLY A 16 -18.42 -13.72 -2.80
N PHE A 17 -17.17 -14.06 -3.14
CA PHE A 17 -16.27 -14.87 -2.32
C PHE A 17 -14.99 -14.10 -1.99
N ALA A 18 -14.42 -14.40 -0.82
CA ALA A 18 -13.11 -13.90 -0.44
C ALA A 18 -12.05 -14.40 -1.45
N GLY A 19 -11.32 -13.47 -2.06
CA GLY A 19 -10.21 -13.79 -2.96
C GLY A 19 -8.93 -14.17 -2.22
N GLN A 20 -7.93 -14.67 -2.94
CA GLN A 20 -6.61 -14.93 -2.36
C GLN A 20 -5.92 -13.64 -1.90
N ASN A 21 -5.53 -13.61 -0.63
CA ASN A 21 -4.84 -12.49 0.02
C ASN A 21 -3.34 -12.46 -0.31
N MET A 22 -2.96 -12.26 -1.57
CA MET A 22 -1.55 -12.07 -1.96
C MET A 22 -0.96 -10.71 -1.53
N GLY A 23 -1.81 -9.75 -1.15
CA GLY A 23 -1.39 -8.39 -0.79
C GLY A 23 -0.41 -8.33 0.39
N GLY A 24 -0.54 -9.22 1.37
CA GLY A 24 0.37 -9.28 2.53
C GLY A 24 1.77 -9.79 2.16
N ALA A 25 1.85 -10.85 1.36
CA ALA A 25 3.13 -11.40 0.88
C ALA A 25 3.89 -10.38 0.01
N LEU A 26 3.17 -9.65 -0.84
CA LEU A 26 3.74 -8.59 -1.69
C LEU A 26 4.32 -7.43 -0.87
N ILE A 27 3.64 -6.99 0.20
CA ILE A 27 4.20 -5.97 1.11
C ILE A 27 5.51 -6.46 1.73
N GLY A 28 5.54 -7.72 2.19
CA GLY A 28 6.73 -8.31 2.82
C GLY A 28 7.91 -8.38 1.86
N ILE A 29 7.70 -8.90 0.65
CA ILE A 29 8.73 -9.00 -0.39
C ILE A 29 9.22 -7.61 -0.78
N CYS A 30 8.32 -6.68 -1.13
CA CYS A 30 8.71 -5.32 -1.48
C CYS A 30 9.42 -4.59 -0.31
N GLY A 31 8.99 -4.82 0.92
CA GLY A 31 9.63 -4.27 2.13
C GLY A 31 11.05 -4.78 2.31
N LEU A 32 11.28 -6.08 2.07
CA LEU A 32 12.61 -6.67 2.11
C LEU A 32 13.52 -6.11 1.01
N PHE A 33 13.01 -5.96 -0.22
CA PHE A 33 13.80 -5.36 -1.31
C PHE A 33 14.15 -3.90 -1.03
N ILE A 34 13.21 -3.09 -0.53
CA ILE A 34 13.46 -1.68 -0.20
C ILE A 34 14.39 -1.57 1.01
N GLY A 35 14.19 -2.36 2.06
CA GLY A 35 15.07 -2.42 3.23
C GLY A 35 16.49 -2.85 2.85
N GLY A 36 16.61 -3.90 2.01
CA GLY A 36 17.88 -4.37 1.47
C GLY A 36 18.57 -3.33 0.59
N SER A 37 17.81 -2.59 -0.24
CA SER A 37 18.35 -1.52 -1.07
C SER A 37 18.97 -0.37 -0.24
N LEU A 38 18.47 -0.14 0.98
CA LEU A 38 19.04 0.84 1.89
C LEU A 38 20.28 0.31 2.61
N LEU A 39 20.35 -1.00 2.88
CA LEU A 39 21.48 -1.65 3.54
C LEU A 39 22.73 -1.70 2.65
N ILE A 40 22.53 -1.93 1.35
CA ILE A 40 23.60 -2.08 0.35
C ILE A 40 24.22 -0.69 0.01
N PRO A 41 25.53 -0.47 0.27
CA PRO A 41 26.20 0.82 0.05
C PRO A 41 26.07 1.41 -1.37
N PRO A 42 26.21 0.65 -2.47
CA PRO A 42 26.08 1.22 -3.82
C PRO A 42 24.66 1.74 -4.12
N LEU A 43 23.61 1.07 -3.66
CA LEU A 43 22.23 1.52 -3.83
C LEU A 43 21.94 2.78 -3.01
N ARG A 44 22.53 2.88 -1.81
CA ARG A 44 22.45 4.11 -1.00
C ARG A 44 23.10 5.32 -1.71
N LYS A 45 24.22 5.13 -2.40
CA LYS A 45 24.86 6.19 -3.21
C LYS A 45 24.01 6.59 -4.42
N MET A 46 23.29 5.64 -5.03
CA MET A 46 22.36 5.93 -6.13
C MET A 46 21.20 6.82 -5.66
N TYR A 47 20.61 6.55 -4.49
CA TYR A 47 19.56 7.40 -3.91
C TYR A 47 20.05 8.80 -3.53
N LYS A 48 21.34 8.97 -3.23
CA LYS A 48 21.95 10.30 -3.04
C LYS A 48 22.03 11.09 -4.34
N LYS A 49 22.37 10.45 -5.47
CA LYS A 49 22.40 11.12 -6.78
C LYS A 49 21.01 11.46 -7.31
N LEU A 50 20.01 10.64 -7.00
CA LEU A 50 18.63 10.77 -7.46
C LEU A 50 17.65 10.83 -6.27
N PRO A 51 17.56 11.97 -5.57
CA PRO A 51 16.69 12.11 -4.40
C PRO A 51 15.20 11.92 -4.73
N TRP A 52 14.80 12.23 -5.96
CA TRP A 52 13.44 12.00 -6.45
C TRP A 52 13.06 10.52 -6.45
N LEU A 53 13.99 9.63 -6.81
CA LEU A 53 13.74 8.19 -6.87
C LEU A 53 13.43 7.61 -5.48
N TYR A 54 14.11 8.11 -4.45
CA TYR A 54 13.87 7.69 -3.07
C TYR A 54 12.48 8.14 -2.57
N SER A 55 12.08 9.38 -2.89
CA SER A 55 10.75 9.89 -2.57
C SER A 55 9.66 9.09 -3.29
N LEU A 56 9.86 8.77 -4.57
CA LEU A 56 8.93 7.96 -5.35
C LEU A 56 8.75 6.57 -4.74
N ILE A 57 9.85 5.88 -4.40
CA ILE A 57 9.79 4.54 -3.81
C ILE A 57 9.05 4.56 -2.47
N LYS A 58 9.28 5.58 -1.62
CA LYS A 58 8.56 5.75 -0.36
C LYS A 58 7.05 5.93 -0.59
N ILE A 59 6.66 6.85 -1.46
CA ILE A 59 5.24 7.12 -1.77
C ILE A 59 4.60 5.86 -2.36
N PHE A 60 5.30 5.17 -3.27
CA PHE A 60 4.82 3.94 -3.90
C PHE A 60 4.62 2.81 -2.87
N TYR A 61 5.58 2.61 -1.97
CA TYR A 61 5.52 1.56 -0.95
C TYR A 61 4.37 1.79 0.04
N VAL A 62 4.21 3.02 0.55
CA VAL A 62 3.11 3.35 1.45
C VAL A 62 1.77 3.17 0.73
N ASN A 63 1.67 3.55 -0.55
CA ASN A 63 0.46 3.29 -1.34
C ASN A 63 0.17 1.80 -1.52
N LEU A 64 1.21 0.97 -1.71
CA LEU A 64 1.07 -0.48 -1.77
C LEU A 64 0.50 -1.01 -0.45
N ILE A 65 1.02 -0.56 0.70
CA ILE A 65 0.50 -0.93 2.02
C ILE A 65 -0.98 -0.57 2.15
N ILE A 66 -1.36 0.66 1.84
CA ILE A 66 -2.75 1.13 1.96
C ILE A 66 -3.70 0.26 1.14
N LEU A 67 -3.35 -0.03 -0.11
CA LEU A 67 -4.18 -0.84 -1.00
C LEU A 67 -4.27 -2.29 -0.55
N SER A 68 -3.15 -2.89 -0.12
CA SER A 68 -3.12 -4.26 0.39
C SER A 68 -3.92 -4.42 1.69
N VAL A 69 -3.83 -3.46 2.62
CA VAL A 69 -4.64 -3.47 3.84
C VAL A 69 -6.13 -3.35 3.52
N GLY A 70 -6.49 -2.48 2.57
CA GLY A 70 -7.88 -2.38 2.10
C GLY A 70 -8.41 -3.70 1.53
N LEU A 71 -7.60 -4.42 0.76
CA LEU A 71 -7.96 -5.72 0.21
C LEU A 71 -8.15 -6.80 1.29
N ILE A 72 -7.30 -6.80 2.33
CA ILE A 72 -7.42 -7.72 3.47
C ILE A 72 -8.73 -7.47 4.22
N ILE A 73 -9.06 -6.20 4.49
CA ILE A 73 -10.32 -5.81 5.13
C ILE A 73 -11.50 -6.30 4.30
N LEU A 74 -11.47 -6.07 2.98
CA LEU A 74 -12.53 -6.54 2.08
C LEU A 74 -12.68 -8.06 2.16
N ASN A 75 -11.59 -8.82 2.04
CA ASN A 75 -11.64 -10.28 2.09
C ASN A 75 -12.14 -10.82 3.44
N MET A 76 -11.82 -10.18 4.57
CA MET A 76 -12.40 -10.53 5.88
C MET A 76 -13.92 -10.31 5.93
N GLY A 77 -14.42 -9.29 5.23
CA GLY A 77 -15.85 -9.04 5.07
C GLY A 77 -16.57 -10.09 4.21
N TYR A 78 -15.85 -10.72 3.29
CA TYR A 78 -16.36 -11.72 2.35
C TYR A 78 -16.14 -13.18 2.79
N GLN A 79 -15.53 -13.43 3.96
CA GLN A 79 -15.37 -14.77 4.53
C GLN A 79 -16.68 -15.36 5.07
N VAL A 80 -17.64 -14.52 5.45
CA VAL A 80 -18.96 -14.93 5.94
C VAL A 80 -20.00 -14.49 4.92
N LYS A 81 -20.82 -15.43 4.43
CA LYS A 81 -21.90 -15.17 3.46
C LYS A 81 -23.03 -14.40 4.13
N ASP A 82 -22.89 -13.08 4.17
CA ASP A 82 -23.90 -12.15 4.68
C ASP A 82 -23.81 -10.84 3.88
N ASP A 83 -24.86 -10.54 3.14
CA ASP A 83 -24.92 -9.38 2.23
C ASP A 83 -24.82 -8.05 2.99
N ALA A 84 -25.39 -7.96 4.19
CA ALA A 84 -25.30 -6.76 5.01
C ALA A 84 -23.87 -6.53 5.52
N ARG A 85 -23.13 -7.62 5.76
CA ARG A 85 -21.72 -7.55 6.15
C ARG A 85 -20.82 -7.19 4.96
N HIS A 86 -21.08 -7.74 3.78
CA HIS A 86 -20.34 -7.38 2.55
C HIS A 86 -20.40 -5.87 2.27
N ALA A 87 -21.60 -5.27 2.36
CA ALA A 87 -21.78 -3.84 2.17
C ALA A 87 -21.01 -2.98 3.21
N LYS A 88 -21.07 -3.36 4.49
CA LYS A 88 -20.35 -2.65 5.57
C LYS A 88 -18.83 -2.68 5.38
N PHE A 89 -18.28 -3.85 5.05
CA PHE A 89 -16.83 -4.00 4.85
C PHE A 89 -16.34 -3.31 3.58
N PHE A 90 -17.17 -3.24 2.53
CA PHE A 90 -16.86 -2.45 1.34
C PHE A 90 -16.77 -0.95 1.65
N ILE A 91 -17.71 -0.42 2.44
CA ILE A 91 -17.68 0.98 2.91
C ILE A 91 -16.44 1.22 3.79
N LEU A 92 -16.13 0.30 4.70
CA LEU A 92 -14.94 0.39 5.55
C LEU A 92 -13.64 0.41 4.73
N MET A 93 -13.53 -0.41 3.68
CA MET A 93 -12.39 -0.38 2.77
C MET A 93 -12.22 1.01 2.12
N ILE A 94 -13.31 1.62 1.64
CA ILE A 94 -13.27 2.96 1.02
C ILE A 94 -12.81 4.00 2.04
N VAL A 95 -13.43 4.01 3.23
CA VAL A 95 -13.09 4.95 4.31
C VAL A 95 -11.62 4.81 4.70
N GLN A 96 -11.12 3.59 4.87
CA GLN A 96 -9.72 3.32 5.19
C GLN A 96 -8.77 3.90 4.13
N ILE A 97 -9.06 3.71 2.84
CA ILE A 97 -8.23 4.23 1.75
C ILE A 97 -8.19 5.76 1.79
N VAL A 98 -9.36 6.41 1.95
CA VAL A 98 -9.45 7.88 2.01
C VAL A 98 -8.67 8.43 3.20
N VAL A 99 -8.88 7.88 4.40
CA VAL A 99 -8.21 8.32 5.63
C VAL A 99 -6.70 8.14 5.51
N CYS A 100 -6.22 6.99 5.02
CA CYS A 100 -4.78 6.77 4.83
C CYS A 100 -4.16 7.70 3.78
N ARG A 101 -4.89 8.05 2.71
CA ARG A 101 -4.43 9.01 1.70
C ARG A 101 -4.31 10.41 2.28
N ILE A 102 -5.28 10.84 3.10
CA ILE A 102 -5.23 12.13 3.80
C ILE A 102 -4.05 12.14 4.79
N ALA A 103 -3.89 11.08 5.60
CA ALA A 103 -2.77 10.95 6.52
C ALA A 103 -1.42 11.00 5.80
N MET A 104 -1.31 10.37 4.64
CA MET A 104 -0.12 10.44 3.78
C MET A 104 0.15 11.88 3.31
N CYS A 105 -0.85 12.59 2.79
CA CYS A 105 -0.70 13.98 2.35
C CYS A 105 -0.26 14.89 3.49
N ILE A 106 -0.86 14.73 4.68
CA ILE A 106 -0.48 15.48 5.88
C ILE A 106 0.97 15.17 6.27
N TYR A 107 1.36 13.89 6.28
CA TYR A 107 2.72 13.47 6.63
C TYR A 107 3.77 14.08 5.70
N PHE A 108 3.54 14.05 4.38
CA PHE A 108 4.47 14.62 3.40
C PHE A 108 4.48 16.15 3.39
N ASN A 109 3.39 16.79 3.81
CA ASN A 109 3.33 18.25 3.99
C ASN A 109 4.11 18.70 5.24
N LEU A 110 3.94 17.99 6.37
CA LEU A 110 4.62 18.30 7.63
C LEU A 110 6.12 17.99 7.61
N LYS A 111 6.53 16.95 6.88
CA LYS A 111 7.95 16.56 6.73
C LYS A 111 8.31 16.52 5.25
N PRO A 112 8.53 17.70 4.61
CA PRO A 112 9.06 17.72 3.26
C PRO A 112 10.40 16.96 3.26
N VAL A 113 10.62 16.16 2.22
CA VAL A 113 11.84 15.34 2.07
C VAL A 113 13.03 16.28 1.99
N LYS A 114 13.64 16.59 3.14
CA LYS A 114 14.90 17.32 3.20
C LYS A 114 15.98 16.45 2.58
N TYR A 115 16.80 17.06 1.74
CA TYR A 115 17.98 16.46 1.14
C TYR A 115 18.80 15.76 2.24
N ILE A 116 19.32 14.57 1.94
CA ILE A 116 20.21 13.83 2.85
C ILE A 116 21.54 14.59 2.84
N GLU A 117 21.68 15.63 3.65
CA GLU A 117 22.98 16.24 3.94
C GLU A 117 23.75 15.33 4.91
N GLU A 118 24.99 15.02 4.54
CA GLU A 118 25.91 14.22 5.35
C GLU A 118 26.24 14.93 6.67
N ARG A 119 26.35 14.13 7.73
CA ARG A 119 27.18 14.45 8.88
C ARG A 119 28.38 13.52 8.87
#